data_AF-A0A7C6IH23-F1
#
_entry.id   AF-A0A7C6IH23-F1
#
_cell.length_a   1.000
_cell.length_b   1.000
_cell.length_c   1.000
_cell.angle_alpha   90.00
_cell.angle_beta   90.00
_cell.angle_gamma   90.00
#
_symmetry.space_group_name_H-M   'P 1'
#
loop_
_entity.id
_entity.type
_entity.pdbx_description
1 polymer ?
#
loop_
_entity_poly.entity_id
_entity_poly.type
_entity_poly.pdbx_seq_one_letter_code
_entity_poly.pdbx_strand_id
1 'polypeptide(L)'
;ADVGRNVARRARSLALSLGGAHTPGSEESFSLADDEAEFGVGIHGERGVERRAKIDVAEAVPEMIRTIHEAAGSPDRVLLLVNGLGGTAGLELSAILALACTELEHLGTTIERTMCGDYITAWDMPGFSLTLLGVDDDLLDLLDAPTSAPAWTAPAPYSGVPEFTLAALEDLPAADSGPKQAEISSWVRRVLDAYDELTDLDRKVGDGDFGVNMESALGEFDLPLQGTVEEVFDAIGQSFLVRAGGTSGAVFGLFFARMGAAAGSAKSIADVDVGAAARAGLDAIVELGGAKVGDGTVVDAIEPAVLAFEDGASGKDAAAKASEGAEATADQVAGKGRASYVGEASKGIADPGALVMAWFFEELAG
;
A
#
# COMPACT_ATOMS: atom_id res chain seq x y z
N ALA A 1 -43.38 -18.46 -13.21
CA ALA A 1 -42.72 -19.12 -14.35
C ALA A 1 -42.40 -18.13 -15.47
N ASP A 2 -43.28 -17.17 -15.78
CA ASP A 2 -43.05 -16.20 -16.87
C ASP A 2 -41.92 -15.22 -16.60
N VAL A 3 -41.79 -14.69 -15.37
CA VAL A 3 -40.67 -13.81 -14.97
C VAL A 3 -39.31 -14.48 -15.20
N GLY A 4 -39.13 -15.71 -14.70
CA GLY A 4 -37.88 -16.44 -14.88
C GLY A 4 -37.55 -16.73 -16.35
N ARG A 5 -38.55 -17.04 -17.18
CA ARG A 5 -38.37 -17.17 -18.63
C ARG A 5 -37.99 -15.85 -19.29
N ASN A 6 -38.56 -14.73 -18.82
CA ASN A 6 -38.22 -13.41 -19.32
C ASN A 6 -36.76 -13.07 -19.03
N VAL A 7 -36.30 -13.29 -17.79
CA VAL A 7 -34.89 -13.11 -17.39
C VAL A 7 -33.98 -14.00 -18.23
N ALA A 8 -34.26 -15.30 -18.33
CA ALA A 8 -33.43 -16.25 -19.08
C ALA A 8 -33.29 -15.87 -20.56
N ARG A 9 -34.33 -15.30 -21.18
CA ARG A 9 -34.28 -14.85 -22.57
C ARG A 9 -33.38 -13.62 -22.76
N ARG A 10 -33.31 -12.74 -21.75
CA ARG A 10 -32.62 -11.44 -21.77
C ARG A 10 -31.19 -11.49 -21.22
N ALA A 11 -30.80 -12.61 -20.60
CA ALA A 11 -29.47 -12.80 -20.04
C ALA A 11 -28.53 -13.49 -21.03
N ARG A 12 -27.28 -13.03 -21.11
CA ARG A 12 -26.18 -13.73 -21.79
C ARG A 12 -24.96 -13.74 -20.89
N SER A 13 -24.29 -14.89 -20.84
CA SER A 13 -23.12 -15.10 -20.00
C SER A 13 -21.98 -15.69 -20.82
N LEU A 14 -20.75 -15.28 -20.51
CA LEU A 14 -19.54 -15.86 -21.05
C LEU A 14 -18.50 -15.97 -19.94
N ALA A 15 -17.85 -17.13 -19.85
CA ALA A 15 -16.83 -17.43 -18.86
C ALA A 15 -15.44 -17.47 -19.49
N LEU A 16 -14.42 -17.22 -18.68
CA LEU A 16 -13.01 -17.37 -19.02
C LEU A 16 -12.33 -18.06 -17.85
N SER A 17 -11.49 -19.06 -18.14
CA SER A 17 -10.64 -19.66 -17.11
C SER A 17 -9.22 -19.94 -17.58
N LEU A 18 -8.30 -19.88 -16.63
CA LEU A 18 -6.87 -20.15 -16.77
C LEU A 18 -6.49 -21.57 -16.37
N GLY A 19 -7.45 -22.41 -15.94
CA GLY A 19 -7.23 -23.78 -15.50
C GLY A 19 -8.53 -24.48 -15.12
N GLY A 20 -8.47 -25.77 -14.86
CA GLY A 20 -9.61 -26.51 -14.34
C GLY A 20 -9.80 -26.33 -12.83
N ALA A 21 -10.86 -26.94 -12.33
CA ALA A 21 -11.18 -26.95 -10.91
C ALA A 21 -10.67 -28.23 -10.25
N HIS A 22 -10.26 -28.15 -8.99
CA HIS A 22 -9.99 -29.30 -8.13
C HIS A 22 -11.27 -29.73 -7.41
N THR A 23 -11.80 -30.88 -7.81
CA THR A 23 -12.92 -31.49 -7.11
C THR A 23 -12.41 -32.42 -6.00
N PRO A 24 -13.13 -32.56 -4.87
CA PRO A 24 -12.69 -33.42 -3.78
C PRO A 24 -12.39 -34.85 -4.23
N GLY A 25 -11.14 -35.29 -4.03
CA GLY A 25 -10.69 -36.64 -4.36
C GLY A 25 -10.34 -36.89 -5.83
N SER A 26 -10.25 -35.84 -6.65
CA SER A 26 -9.83 -35.93 -8.05
C SER A 26 -8.67 -34.99 -8.36
N GLU A 27 -8.04 -35.20 -9.51
CA GLU A 27 -7.16 -34.22 -10.13
C GLU A 27 -7.99 -33.09 -10.78
N GLU A 28 -7.31 -32.10 -11.34
CA GLU A 28 -7.90 -30.96 -12.05
C GLU A 28 -8.86 -31.40 -13.16
N SER A 29 -10.01 -30.73 -13.30
CA SER A 29 -11.06 -31.10 -14.27
C SER A 29 -10.60 -31.04 -15.74
N PHE A 30 -9.65 -30.17 -16.05
CA PHE A 30 -8.91 -30.12 -17.30
C PHE A 30 -7.63 -29.31 -17.09
N SER A 31 -6.61 -29.52 -17.93
CA SER A 31 -5.40 -28.71 -17.94
C SER A 31 -5.31 -27.81 -19.17
N LEU A 32 -4.60 -26.69 -19.01
CA LEU A 32 -4.21 -25.74 -20.04
C LEU A 32 -2.69 -25.56 -20.02
N ALA A 33 -2.08 -25.21 -21.15
CA ALA A 33 -0.70 -24.75 -21.13
C ALA A 33 -0.57 -23.38 -20.43
N ASP A 34 0.65 -23.03 -20.00
CA ASP A 34 0.92 -21.78 -19.28
C ASP A 34 0.55 -20.53 -20.09
N ASP A 35 0.45 -20.64 -21.41
CA ASP A 35 0.08 -19.59 -22.35
C ASP A 35 -1.34 -19.76 -22.93
N GLU A 36 -2.17 -20.66 -22.39
CA GLU A 36 -3.55 -20.92 -22.88
C GLU A 36 -4.65 -20.49 -21.90
N ALA A 37 -5.75 -19.95 -22.44
CA ALA A 37 -6.99 -19.69 -21.71
C ALA A 37 -8.17 -20.40 -22.40
N GLU A 38 -9.15 -20.83 -21.60
CA GLU A 38 -10.40 -21.44 -22.07
C GLU A 38 -11.53 -20.41 -22.01
N PHE A 39 -12.11 -20.08 -23.17
CA PHE A 39 -13.26 -19.19 -23.29
C PHE A 39 -14.55 -20.00 -23.41
N GLY A 40 -15.57 -19.59 -22.65
CA GLY A 40 -16.86 -20.26 -22.58
C GLY A 40 -16.86 -21.55 -21.75
N VAL A 41 -15.90 -21.73 -20.84
CA VAL A 41 -15.82 -22.89 -19.95
C VAL A 41 -17.11 -23.10 -19.16
N GLY A 42 -17.53 -24.36 -19.00
CA GLY A 42 -18.67 -24.73 -18.18
C GLY A 42 -18.34 -24.81 -16.69
N ILE A 43 -19.35 -24.60 -15.84
CA ILE A 43 -19.20 -24.59 -14.37
C ILE A 43 -18.85 -25.95 -13.75
N HIS A 44 -18.87 -27.04 -14.53
CA HIS A 44 -18.38 -28.35 -14.10
C HIS A 44 -17.07 -28.74 -14.80
N GLY A 45 -16.40 -27.78 -15.45
CA GLY A 45 -15.19 -28.04 -16.23
C GLY A 45 -15.48 -28.61 -17.61
N GLU A 46 -16.70 -28.47 -18.14
CA GLU A 46 -16.99 -28.78 -19.52
C GLU A 46 -16.15 -27.89 -20.45
N ARG A 47 -15.64 -28.48 -21.54
CA ARG A 47 -14.87 -27.75 -22.56
C ARG A 47 -15.66 -26.53 -23.03
N GLY A 48 -14.95 -25.41 -23.12
CA GLY A 48 -15.49 -24.16 -23.59
C GLY A 48 -15.71 -24.15 -25.11
N VAL A 49 -16.06 -22.97 -25.61
CA VAL A 49 -16.24 -22.72 -27.03
C VAL A 49 -14.90 -22.73 -27.76
N GLU A 50 -13.85 -22.24 -27.10
CA GLU A 50 -12.53 -22.07 -27.71
C GLU A 50 -11.41 -22.10 -26.66
N ARG A 51 -10.33 -22.82 -27.01
CA ARG A 51 -9.02 -22.70 -26.34
C ARG A 51 -8.14 -21.84 -27.23
N ARG A 52 -7.55 -20.81 -26.65
CA ARG A 52 -6.67 -19.89 -27.37
C ARG A 52 -5.56 -19.38 -26.47
N ALA A 53 -4.59 -18.72 -27.08
CA ALA A 53 -3.53 -18.05 -26.35
C ALA A 53 -4.12 -17.07 -25.31
N LYS A 54 -3.54 -17.03 -24.12
CA LYS A 54 -3.84 -16.02 -23.10
C LYS A 54 -3.59 -14.65 -23.71
N ILE A 55 -4.55 -13.77 -23.53
CA ILE A 55 -4.43 -12.35 -23.84
C ILE A 55 -4.59 -11.57 -22.53
N ASP A 56 -4.17 -10.31 -22.54
CA ASP A 56 -4.33 -9.45 -21.36
C ASP A 56 -5.82 -9.35 -20.99
N VAL A 57 -6.13 -9.29 -19.70
CA VAL A 57 -7.51 -9.16 -19.22
C VAL A 57 -8.16 -7.86 -19.73
N ALA A 58 -7.35 -6.81 -19.93
CA ALA A 58 -7.77 -5.54 -20.54
C ALA A 58 -8.18 -5.68 -22.03
N GLU A 59 -7.77 -6.76 -22.69
CA GLU A 59 -8.22 -7.11 -24.04
C GLU A 59 -9.37 -8.12 -24.02
N ALA A 60 -9.28 -9.14 -23.16
CA ALA A 60 -10.27 -10.21 -23.05
C ALA A 60 -11.64 -9.71 -22.59
N VAL A 61 -11.69 -8.87 -21.55
CA VAL A 61 -12.96 -8.42 -20.96
C VAL A 61 -13.78 -7.61 -21.97
N PRO A 62 -13.23 -6.61 -22.70
CA PRO A 62 -13.96 -5.93 -23.76
C PRO A 62 -14.50 -6.85 -24.84
N GLU A 63 -13.71 -7.83 -25.28
CA GLU A 63 -14.15 -8.81 -26.28
C GLU A 63 -15.33 -9.65 -25.78
N MET A 64 -15.23 -10.13 -24.54
CA MET A 64 -16.31 -10.90 -23.90
C MET A 64 -17.59 -10.08 -23.76
N ILE A 65 -17.47 -8.81 -23.34
CA ILE A 65 -18.61 -7.88 -23.20
C ILE A 65 -19.29 -7.66 -24.54
N ARG A 66 -18.55 -7.32 -25.61
CA ARG A 66 -19.11 -7.14 -26.96
C ARG A 66 -19.85 -8.39 -27.43
N THR A 67 -19.27 -9.56 -27.21
CA THR A 67 -19.85 -10.86 -27.59
C THR A 67 -21.20 -11.09 -26.90
N ILE A 68 -21.28 -10.93 -25.57
CA ILE A 68 -22.54 -11.17 -24.84
C ILE A 68 -23.55 -10.04 -25.03
N HIS A 69 -23.10 -8.81 -25.29
CA HIS A 69 -23.96 -7.67 -25.62
C HIS A 69 -24.68 -7.88 -26.97
N GLU A 70 -23.94 -8.24 -28.01
CA GLU A 70 -24.51 -8.58 -29.33
C GLU A 70 -25.46 -9.78 -29.22
N ALA A 71 -25.05 -10.85 -28.54
CA ALA A 71 -25.88 -12.03 -28.34
C ALA A 71 -27.17 -11.77 -27.53
N ALA A 72 -27.17 -10.72 -26.70
CA ALA A 72 -28.33 -10.25 -25.93
C ALA A 72 -29.25 -9.34 -26.77
N GLY A 73 -28.88 -9.02 -28.01
CA GLY A 73 -29.61 -8.09 -28.87
C GLY A 73 -29.32 -6.63 -28.58
N SER A 74 -28.12 -6.34 -28.06
CA SER A 74 -27.63 -4.98 -27.76
C SER A 74 -28.59 -4.13 -26.92
N PRO A 75 -28.91 -4.56 -25.69
CA PRO A 75 -29.84 -3.85 -24.82
C PRO A 75 -29.34 -2.44 -24.47
N ASP A 76 -30.25 -1.47 -24.44
CA ASP A 76 -29.92 -0.08 -24.06
C ASP A 76 -29.62 0.07 -22.56
N ARG A 77 -30.25 -0.77 -21.72
CA ARG A 77 -30.16 -0.74 -20.25
C ARG A 77 -29.82 -2.13 -19.72
N VAL A 78 -28.82 -2.23 -18.86
CA VAL A 78 -28.33 -3.52 -18.35
C VAL A 78 -28.10 -3.54 -16.84
N LEU A 79 -28.23 -4.74 -16.27
CA LEU A 79 -27.48 -5.14 -15.08
C LEU A 79 -26.26 -5.95 -15.54
N LEU A 80 -25.08 -5.59 -15.03
CA LEU A 80 -23.84 -6.34 -15.20
C LEU A 80 -23.53 -7.16 -13.94
N LEU A 81 -23.32 -8.47 -14.11
CA LEU A 81 -22.81 -9.35 -13.08
C LEU A 81 -21.42 -9.86 -13.47
N VAL A 82 -20.42 -9.54 -12.64
CA VAL A 82 -19.08 -10.12 -12.65
C VAL A 82 -19.04 -11.20 -11.58
N ASN A 83 -18.91 -12.45 -12.00
CA ASN A 83 -18.95 -13.61 -11.11
C ASN A 83 -17.61 -14.35 -11.13
N GLY A 84 -16.99 -14.56 -9.97
CA GLY A 84 -15.84 -15.43 -9.84
C GLY A 84 -16.24 -16.91 -9.89
N LEU A 85 -15.37 -17.73 -10.50
CA LEU A 85 -15.54 -19.19 -10.53
C LEU A 85 -14.92 -19.88 -9.28
N GLY A 86 -14.43 -19.08 -8.33
CA GLY A 86 -13.98 -19.49 -7.00
C GLY A 86 -12.47 -19.46 -6.76
N GLY A 87 -11.65 -19.41 -7.81
CA GLY A 87 -10.19 -19.25 -7.74
C GLY A 87 -9.67 -17.84 -7.99
N THR A 88 -10.54 -16.85 -8.23
CA THR A 88 -10.16 -15.47 -8.59
C THR A 88 -10.31 -14.55 -7.38
N ALA A 89 -9.31 -13.72 -7.06
CA ALA A 89 -9.36 -12.84 -5.91
C ALA A 89 -10.34 -11.67 -6.12
N GLY A 90 -10.92 -11.15 -5.02
CA GLY A 90 -11.87 -10.03 -5.07
C GLY A 90 -11.30 -8.76 -5.70
N LEU A 91 -9.99 -8.51 -5.55
CA LEU A 91 -9.31 -7.39 -6.21
C LEU A 91 -9.28 -7.56 -7.74
N GLU A 92 -9.00 -8.76 -8.21
CA GLU A 92 -9.00 -9.09 -9.65
C GLU A 92 -10.42 -8.97 -10.23
N LEU A 93 -11.44 -9.46 -9.52
CA LEU A 93 -12.84 -9.28 -9.92
C LEU A 93 -13.24 -7.81 -10.00
N SER A 94 -12.74 -6.97 -9.09
CA SER A 94 -12.98 -5.53 -9.11
C SER A 94 -12.34 -4.84 -10.31
N ALA A 95 -11.13 -5.26 -10.70
CA ALA A 95 -10.48 -4.78 -11.92
C ALA A 95 -11.25 -5.21 -13.18
N ILE A 96 -11.72 -6.46 -13.22
CA ILE A 96 -12.57 -6.97 -14.30
C ILE A 96 -13.88 -6.18 -14.40
N LEU A 97 -14.51 -5.85 -13.27
CA LEU A 97 -15.71 -4.99 -13.24
C LEU A 97 -15.43 -3.61 -13.84
N ALA A 98 -14.33 -2.96 -13.46
CA ALA A 98 -13.97 -1.66 -14.01
C ALA A 98 -13.78 -1.70 -15.53
N LEU A 99 -13.07 -2.73 -16.05
CA LEU A 99 -12.89 -2.93 -17.49
C LEU A 99 -14.21 -3.19 -18.21
N ALA A 100 -15.08 -4.02 -17.64
CA ALA A 100 -16.37 -4.36 -18.23
C ALA A 100 -17.32 -3.15 -18.28
N CYS A 101 -17.38 -2.35 -17.19
CA CYS A 101 -18.15 -1.12 -17.15
C CYS A 101 -17.63 -0.09 -18.16
N THR A 102 -16.31 0.10 -18.25
CA THR A 102 -15.68 1.01 -19.22
C THR A 102 -16.08 0.64 -20.66
N GLU A 103 -16.04 -0.65 -21.01
CA GLU A 103 -16.44 -1.09 -22.34
C GLU A 103 -17.95 -0.86 -22.61
N LEU A 104 -18.82 -1.13 -21.63
CA LEU A 104 -20.26 -0.87 -21.78
C LEU A 104 -20.56 0.64 -21.96
N GLU A 105 -19.82 1.51 -21.28
CA GLU A 105 -19.90 2.95 -21.47
C GLU A 105 -19.45 3.37 -22.88
N HIS A 106 -18.36 2.80 -23.39
CA HIS A 106 -17.91 3.02 -24.77
C HIS A 106 -18.95 2.55 -25.81
N LEU A 107 -19.67 1.46 -25.51
CA LEU A 107 -20.77 0.96 -26.33
C LEU A 107 -22.05 1.82 -26.20
N GLY A 108 -22.05 2.85 -25.33
CA GLY A 108 -23.21 3.72 -25.10
C GLY A 108 -24.35 3.04 -24.34
N THR A 109 -24.08 1.95 -23.63
CA THR A 109 -25.08 1.19 -22.86
C THR A 109 -25.24 1.79 -21.47
N THR A 110 -26.48 1.99 -21.02
CA THR A 110 -26.77 2.45 -19.66
C THR A 110 -26.65 1.29 -18.68
N ILE A 111 -25.68 1.37 -17.77
CA ILE A 111 -25.52 0.40 -16.69
C ILE A 111 -26.38 0.86 -15.51
N GLU A 112 -27.44 0.12 -15.20
CA GLU A 112 -28.36 0.45 -14.11
C GLU A 112 -27.85 -0.10 -12.78
N ARG A 113 -27.34 -1.34 -12.81
CA ARG A 113 -26.90 -2.06 -11.63
C ARG A 113 -25.65 -2.88 -11.94
N THR A 114 -24.82 -3.05 -10.92
CA THR A 114 -23.67 -3.95 -10.94
C THR A 114 -23.74 -4.94 -9.79
N MET A 115 -23.22 -6.13 -10.03
CA MET A 115 -22.97 -7.16 -9.02
C MET A 115 -21.57 -7.71 -9.25
N CYS A 116 -20.81 -7.93 -8.17
CA CYS A 116 -19.43 -8.41 -8.25
C CYS A 116 -19.12 -9.30 -7.06
N GLY A 117 -18.62 -10.51 -7.32
CA GLY A 117 -18.27 -11.49 -6.28
C GLY A 117 -18.48 -12.93 -6.72
N ASP A 118 -18.52 -13.84 -5.77
CA ASP A 118 -18.71 -15.28 -6.02
C ASP A 118 -20.17 -15.68 -5.78
N TYR A 119 -20.91 -15.91 -6.86
CA TYR A 119 -22.33 -16.27 -6.83
C TYR A 119 -22.57 -17.68 -7.39
N ILE A 120 -21.90 -18.02 -8.49
CA ILE A 120 -21.99 -19.31 -9.18
C ILE A 120 -20.57 -19.80 -9.44
N THR A 121 -20.02 -20.54 -8.49
CA THR A 121 -18.63 -21.02 -8.54
C THR A 121 -18.50 -22.40 -9.18
N ALA A 122 -17.27 -22.75 -9.55
CA ALA A 122 -16.84 -24.06 -10.00
C ALA A 122 -15.67 -24.52 -9.11
N TRP A 123 -15.93 -24.72 -7.82
CA TRP A 123 -14.91 -24.96 -6.78
C TRP A 123 -13.86 -23.85 -6.71
N ASP A 124 -12.60 -24.16 -7.00
CA ASP A 124 -11.45 -23.26 -6.98
C ASP A 124 -11.00 -22.87 -8.41
N MET A 125 -11.87 -23.04 -9.42
CA MET A 125 -11.52 -22.75 -10.81
C MET A 125 -10.97 -21.32 -10.94
N PRO A 126 -9.73 -21.15 -11.46
CA PRO A 126 -9.10 -19.86 -11.62
C PRO A 126 -9.69 -19.16 -12.85
N GLY A 127 -10.86 -18.54 -12.66
CA GLY A 127 -11.59 -17.88 -13.73
C GLY A 127 -12.75 -17.03 -13.25
N PHE A 128 -13.41 -16.39 -14.21
CA PHE A 128 -14.55 -15.53 -13.98
C PHE A 128 -15.58 -15.69 -15.10
N SER A 129 -16.76 -15.13 -14.89
CA SER A 129 -17.81 -15.03 -15.88
C SER A 129 -18.46 -13.66 -15.85
N LEU A 130 -18.81 -13.17 -17.04
CA LEU A 130 -19.54 -11.93 -17.22
C LEU A 130 -20.95 -12.28 -17.66
N THR A 131 -21.94 -11.67 -17.01
CA THR A 131 -23.34 -11.81 -17.39
C THR A 131 -23.95 -10.43 -17.61
N LEU A 132 -24.54 -10.23 -18.79
CA LEU A 132 -25.40 -9.07 -19.08
C LEU A 132 -26.85 -9.50 -19.05
N LEU A 133 -27.66 -8.77 -18.28
CA LEU A 133 -29.11 -8.88 -18.28
C LEU A 133 -29.69 -7.57 -18.79
N GLY A 134 -30.40 -7.60 -19.92
CA GLY A 134 -31.21 -6.46 -20.36
C GLY A 134 -32.38 -6.21 -19.41
N VAL A 135 -32.46 -5.02 -18.81
CA VAL A 135 -33.43 -4.69 -17.76
C VAL A 135 -34.49 -3.68 -18.21
N ASP A 136 -35.64 -3.75 -17.56
CA ASP A 136 -36.70 -2.73 -17.55
C ASP A 136 -37.06 -2.41 -16.10
N ASP A 137 -37.93 -1.43 -15.88
CA ASP A 137 -38.25 -0.94 -14.52
C ASP A 137 -38.87 -2.05 -13.65
N ASP A 138 -39.72 -2.91 -14.24
CA ASP A 138 -40.30 -4.06 -13.53
C ASP A 138 -39.22 -5.05 -13.05
N LEU A 139 -38.21 -5.33 -13.89
CA LEU A 139 -37.09 -6.19 -13.50
C LEU A 139 -36.19 -5.53 -12.44
N LEU A 140 -35.95 -4.21 -12.53
CA LEU A 140 -35.17 -3.49 -11.53
C LEU A 140 -35.86 -3.53 -10.16
N ASP A 141 -37.16 -3.27 -10.10
CA ASP A 141 -37.95 -3.35 -8.86
C ASP A 141 -37.87 -4.74 -8.22
N LEU A 142 -37.87 -5.80 -9.04
CA LEU A 142 -37.74 -7.18 -8.56
C LEU A 142 -36.32 -7.51 -8.09
N LEU A 143 -35.30 -6.98 -8.75
CA LEU A 143 -33.89 -7.19 -8.41
C LEU A 143 -33.49 -6.44 -7.13
N ASP A 144 -34.05 -5.25 -6.91
CA ASP A 144 -33.82 -4.41 -5.73
C ASP A 144 -34.68 -4.83 -4.52
N ALA A 145 -35.65 -5.73 -4.72
CA ALA A 145 -36.54 -6.17 -3.66
C ALA A 145 -35.76 -6.83 -2.49
N PRO A 146 -36.04 -6.47 -1.22
CA PRO A 146 -35.41 -7.10 -0.07
C PRO A 146 -35.62 -8.62 -0.07
N THR A 147 -34.54 -9.34 0.22
CA THR A 147 -34.57 -10.81 0.32
C THR A 147 -33.73 -11.29 1.48
N SER A 148 -34.08 -12.45 2.02
CA SER A 148 -33.28 -13.19 3.01
C SER A 148 -32.48 -14.32 2.38
N ALA A 149 -32.43 -14.38 1.04
CA ALA A 149 -31.67 -15.39 0.32
C ALA A 149 -30.18 -15.31 0.72
N PRO A 150 -29.56 -16.42 1.14
CA PRO A 150 -28.15 -16.41 1.49
C PRO A 150 -27.30 -16.05 0.27
N ALA A 151 -26.22 -15.30 0.49
CA ALA A 151 -25.28 -14.85 -0.53
C ALA A 151 -25.86 -13.94 -1.64
N TRP A 152 -27.12 -13.50 -1.53
CA TRP A 152 -27.64 -12.45 -2.39
C TRP A 152 -27.17 -11.08 -1.87
N THR A 153 -26.15 -10.54 -2.51
CA THR A 153 -25.80 -9.12 -2.37
C THR A 153 -26.69 -8.31 -3.30
N ALA A 154 -27.45 -7.37 -2.75
CA ALA A 154 -28.32 -6.51 -3.55
C ALA A 154 -27.52 -5.82 -4.67
N PRO A 155 -28.03 -5.78 -5.92
CA PRO A 155 -27.36 -5.10 -7.00
C PRO A 155 -27.11 -3.62 -6.66
N ALA A 156 -25.88 -3.16 -6.84
CA ALA A 156 -25.50 -1.80 -6.51
C ALA A 156 -25.81 -0.86 -7.69
N PRO A 157 -26.41 0.32 -7.46
CA PRO A 157 -26.51 1.37 -8.47
C PRO A 157 -25.12 1.71 -9.03
N TYR A 158 -25.02 1.82 -10.34
CA TYR A 158 -23.78 2.20 -11.00
C TYR A 158 -23.57 3.72 -10.96
N SER A 159 -22.34 4.16 -10.67
CA SER A 159 -21.99 5.58 -10.51
C SER A 159 -20.80 6.03 -11.36
N GLY A 160 -20.41 5.25 -12.37
CA GLY A 160 -19.21 5.51 -13.18
C GLY A 160 -17.97 4.76 -12.65
N VAL A 161 -17.01 4.52 -13.54
CA VAL A 161 -15.66 4.05 -13.18
C VAL A 161 -14.88 5.24 -12.63
N PRO A 162 -14.25 5.15 -11.44
CA PRO A 162 -13.46 6.25 -10.89
C PRO A 162 -12.26 6.59 -11.79
N GLU A 163 -12.10 7.87 -12.13
CA GLU A 163 -10.88 8.37 -12.75
C GLU A 163 -9.81 8.60 -11.67
N PHE A 164 -8.66 7.92 -11.80
CA PHE A 164 -7.50 8.17 -10.95
C PHE A 164 -6.45 8.92 -11.75
N THR A 165 -6.17 10.16 -11.35
CA THR A 165 -4.93 10.84 -11.72
C THR A 165 -3.88 10.58 -10.65
N LEU A 166 -2.75 9.99 -11.03
CA LEU A 166 -1.52 9.97 -10.21
C LEU A 166 -1.01 11.41 -10.06
N ALA A 167 -1.61 12.18 -9.17
CA ALA A 167 -1.19 13.55 -8.91
C ALA A 167 -0.03 13.58 -7.89
N ALA A 168 1.11 14.11 -8.34
CA ALA A 168 2.19 14.73 -7.54
C ALA A 168 2.99 13.86 -6.54
N LEU A 169 3.63 12.78 -7.02
CA LEU A 169 4.84 12.25 -6.37
C LEU A 169 6.12 13.02 -6.79
N GLU A 170 6.03 13.92 -7.77
CA GLU A 170 7.19 14.54 -8.44
C GLU A 170 7.65 15.89 -7.82
N ASP A 171 6.81 16.58 -7.04
CA ASP A 171 7.10 17.93 -6.50
C ASP A 171 7.49 17.90 -5.00
N LEU A 172 8.41 17.01 -4.61
CA LEU A 172 8.96 17.04 -3.26
C LEU A 172 9.94 18.22 -3.09
N PRO A 173 9.94 18.92 -1.94
CA PRO A 173 10.89 20.01 -1.71
C PRO A 173 12.35 19.54 -1.78
N ALA A 174 13.19 20.23 -2.56
CA ALA A 174 14.58 19.83 -2.81
C ALA A 174 15.57 20.29 -1.72
N ALA A 175 15.17 21.22 -0.85
CA ALA A 175 16.06 21.84 0.16
C ALA A 175 17.39 22.33 -0.44
N ASP A 176 17.33 23.07 -1.55
CA ASP A 176 18.48 23.48 -2.37
C ASP A 176 18.71 25.02 -2.40
N SER A 177 17.85 25.79 -1.70
CA SER A 177 17.87 27.25 -1.71
C SER A 177 17.75 27.83 -0.31
N GLY A 178 18.72 28.65 0.10
CA GLY A 178 18.72 29.34 1.39
C GLY A 178 20.03 29.18 2.17
N PRO A 179 20.01 29.42 3.50
CA PRO A 179 21.16 29.16 4.37
C PRO A 179 21.55 27.68 4.35
N LYS A 180 22.85 27.39 4.36
CA LYS A 180 23.36 26.02 4.44
C LYS A 180 23.15 25.45 5.85
N GLN A 181 22.60 24.25 5.93
CA GLN A 181 22.47 23.49 7.18
C GLN A 181 23.57 22.44 7.25
N ALA A 182 24.75 22.81 7.76
CA ALA A 182 25.96 21.98 7.67
C ALA A 182 25.85 20.71 8.52
N GLU A 183 25.31 20.83 9.73
CA GLU A 183 25.13 19.77 10.71
C GLU A 183 24.14 18.72 10.18
N ILE A 184 22.98 19.16 9.69
CA ILE A 184 21.96 18.28 9.08
C ILE A 184 22.52 17.60 7.83
N SER A 185 23.27 18.33 6.99
CA SER A 185 23.95 17.76 5.81
C SER A 185 25.02 16.74 6.17
N SER A 186 25.69 16.91 7.32
CA SER A 186 26.69 15.97 7.83
C SER A 186 26.02 14.67 8.26
N TRP A 187 24.91 14.77 8.99
CA TRP A 187 24.08 13.63 9.36
C TRP A 187 23.58 12.85 8.13
N VAL A 188 23.01 13.53 7.13
CA VAL A 188 22.56 12.87 5.90
C VAL A 188 23.70 12.10 5.22
N ARG A 189 24.88 12.72 5.10
CA ARG A 189 26.05 12.05 4.51
C ARG A 189 26.46 10.82 5.31
N ARG A 190 26.52 10.92 6.64
CA ARG A 190 26.90 9.81 7.53
C ARG A 190 25.93 8.64 7.42
N VAL A 191 24.63 8.91 7.31
CA VAL A 191 23.60 7.88 7.13
C VAL A 191 23.77 7.17 5.79
N LEU A 192 23.98 7.93 4.70
CA LEU A 192 24.18 7.38 3.36
C LEU A 192 25.48 6.55 3.27
N ASP A 193 26.56 7.02 3.89
CA ASP A 193 27.85 6.30 3.94
C ASP A 193 27.75 4.97 4.72
N ALA A 194 26.77 4.85 5.63
CA ALA A 194 26.53 3.65 6.45
C ALA A 194 25.53 2.66 5.85
N TYR A 195 25.17 2.80 4.56
CA TYR A 195 24.15 1.97 3.88
C TYR A 195 24.30 0.46 4.14
N ASP A 196 25.49 -0.10 3.89
CA ASP A 196 25.75 -1.53 4.01
C ASP A 196 25.66 -1.99 5.47
N GLU A 197 26.18 -1.19 6.40
CA GLU A 197 26.17 -1.49 7.83
C GLU A 197 24.74 -1.51 8.39
N LEU A 198 23.95 -0.49 8.05
CA LEU A 198 22.56 -0.38 8.47
C LEU A 198 21.70 -1.53 7.90
N THR A 199 21.92 -1.89 6.64
CA THR A 199 21.28 -3.05 6.00
C THR A 199 21.67 -4.36 6.68
N ASP A 200 22.96 -4.53 7.02
CA ASP A 200 23.46 -5.73 7.68
C ASP A 200 22.97 -5.87 9.13
N LEU A 201 22.77 -4.76 9.86
CA LEU A 201 22.15 -4.77 11.19
C LEU A 201 20.69 -5.22 11.09
N ASP A 202 19.91 -4.59 10.22
CA ASP A 202 18.50 -4.90 10.03
C ASP A 202 18.30 -6.33 9.53
N ARG A 203 19.15 -6.84 8.62
CA ARG A 203 19.04 -8.23 8.13
C ARG A 203 19.11 -9.28 9.26
N LYS A 204 19.77 -8.98 10.37
CA LYS A 204 19.91 -9.96 11.47
C LYS A 204 18.64 -10.12 12.30
N VAL A 205 17.80 -9.09 12.38
CA VAL A 205 16.61 -9.05 13.28
C VAL A 205 15.31 -8.59 12.60
N GLY A 206 15.40 -8.08 11.38
CA GLY A 206 14.33 -7.58 10.52
C GLY A 206 14.41 -8.18 9.12
N ASP A 207 14.03 -7.42 8.10
CA ASP A 207 14.01 -7.85 6.70
C ASP A 207 15.19 -7.36 5.86
N GLY A 208 16.08 -6.55 6.44
CA GLY A 208 17.33 -6.14 5.80
C GLY A 208 17.12 -5.13 4.69
N ASP A 209 16.18 -4.21 4.88
CA ASP A 209 15.87 -3.14 3.94
C ASP A 209 16.15 -1.73 4.51
N PHE A 210 16.63 -1.64 5.76
CA PHE A 210 16.78 -0.35 6.43
C PHE A 210 17.72 0.62 5.67
N GLY A 211 18.87 0.16 5.16
CA GLY A 211 19.76 1.01 4.35
C GLY A 211 19.11 1.46 3.03
N VAL A 212 18.35 0.58 2.36
CA VAL A 212 17.55 0.91 1.16
C VAL A 212 16.54 2.02 1.48
N ASN A 213 15.87 1.93 2.63
CA ASN A 213 14.91 2.93 3.08
C ASN A 213 15.58 4.28 3.36
N MET A 214 16.79 4.29 3.95
CA MET A 214 17.55 5.52 4.18
C MET A 214 18.02 6.14 2.86
N GLU A 215 18.58 5.36 1.94
CA GLU A 215 18.98 5.81 0.60
C GLU A 215 17.79 6.39 -0.16
N SER A 216 16.66 5.69 -0.18
CA SER A 216 15.47 6.13 -0.91
C SER A 216 14.94 7.49 -0.42
N ALA A 217 15.02 7.76 0.88
CA ALA A 217 14.59 9.03 1.47
C ALA A 217 15.63 10.14 1.36
N LEU A 218 16.93 9.83 1.48
CA LEU A 218 17.97 10.84 1.67
C LEU A 218 18.91 11.02 0.47
N GLY A 219 19.02 10.02 -0.40
CA GLY A 219 19.98 9.99 -1.51
C GLY A 219 19.69 10.97 -2.64
N GLU A 220 18.49 11.55 -2.64
CA GLU A 220 17.98 12.44 -3.70
C GLU A 220 18.29 13.92 -3.42
N PHE A 221 18.80 14.22 -2.22
CA PHE A 221 19.19 15.57 -1.84
C PHE A 221 20.61 15.91 -2.30
N ASP A 222 20.75 17.05 -2.97
CA ASP A 222 22.06 17.64 -3.23
C ASP A 222 22.63 18.24 -1.93
N LEU A 223 23.80 17.74 -1.49
CA LEU A 223 24.47 18.26 -0.30
C LEU A 223 25.43 19.41 -0.63
N PRO A 224 25.51 20.47 0.21
CA PRO A 224 24.79 20.64 1.47
C PRO A 224 23.35 21.10 1.26
N LEU A 225 22.46 20.62 2.14
CA LEU A 225 21.08 21.08 2.27
C LEU A 225 21.04 22.58 2.57
N GLN A 226 20.08 23.26 1.95
CA GLN A 226 19.90 24.69 1.98
C GLN A 226 18.42 25.06 2.20
N GLY A 227 18.18 25.98 3.14
CA GLY A 227 16.85 26.41 3.55
C GLY A 227 16.86 26.89 4.98
N THR A 228 15.72 27.39 5.46
CA THR A 228 15.49 27.48 6.92
C THR A 228 15.43 26.09 7.53
N VAL A 229 15.60 25.99 8.85
CA VAL A 229 15.57 24.69 9.55
C VAL A 229 14.22 23.97 9.35
N GLU A 230 13.11 24.72 9.39
CA GLU A 230 11.78 24.18 9.07
C GLU A 230 11.69 23.65 7.64
N GLU A 231 12.12 24.41 6.63
CA GLU A 231 12.07 23.97 5.22
C GLU A 231 12.91 22.71 4.98
N VAL A 232 14.08 22.62 5.61
CA VAL A 232 14.96 21.45 5.45
C VAL A 232 14.38 20.22 6.14
N PHE A 233 13.86 20.34 7.36
CA PHE A 233 13.25 19.20 8.03
C PHE A 233 11.90 18.79 7.40
N ASP A 234 11.12 19.73 6.88
CA ASP A 234 9.92 19.42 6.11
C ASP A 234 10.25 18.65 4.82
N ALA A 235 11.28 19.08 4.09
CA ALA A 235 11.76 18.36 2.91
C ALA A 235 12.18 16.92 3.23
N ILE A 236 13.00 16.73 4.27
CA ILE A 236 13.42 15.39 4.74
C ILE A 236 12.19 14.58 5.18
N GLY A 237 11.28 15.20 5.93
CA GLY A 237 10.06 14.56 6.43
C GLY A 237 9.16 14.05 5.30
N GLN A 238 8.88 14.89 4.31
CA GLN A 238 8.09 14.51 3.14
C GLN A 238 8.78 13.44 2.30
N SER A 239 10.11 13.52 2.15
CA SER A 239 10.88 12.50 1.43
C SER A 239 10.78 11.13 2.11
N PHE A 240 10.88 11.05 3.45
CA PHE A 240 10.65 9.80 4.18
C PHE A 240 9.22 9.28 4.02
N LEU A 241 8.20 10.14 4.12
CA LEU A 241 6.80 9.72 3.99
C LEU A 241 6.46 9.17 2.60
N VAL A 242 7.14 9.65 1.57
CA VAL A 242 6.84 9.33 0.17
C VAL A 242 7.75 8.24 -0.40
N ARG A 243 9.05 8.27 -0.06
CA ARG A 243 10.07 7.42 -0.72
C ARG A 243 10.54 6.25 0.14
N ALA A 244 10.56 6.37 1.45
CA ALA A 244 10.93 5.24 2.32
C ALA A 244 9.73 4.32 2.56
N GLY A 245 9.99 3.01 2.48
CA GLY A 245 9.01 1.98 2.78
C GLY A 245 8.83 1.73 4.28
N GLY A 246 7.79 0.95 4.59
CA GLY A 246 7.59 0.38 5.91
C GLY A 246 7.38 1.40 7.04
N THR A 247 7.69 0.98 8.26
CA THR A 247 7.49 1.81 9.45
C THR A 247 8.48 2.98 9.53
N SER A 248 9.68 2.82 8.93
CA SER A 248 10.71 3.86 8.92
C SER A 248 10.23 5.13 8.23
N GLY A 249 9.57 5.03 7.07
CA GLY A 249 9.03 6.21 6.37
C GLY A 249 8.07 7.02 7.23
N ALA A 250 7.15 6.36 7.93
CA ALA A 250 6.19 7.03 8.82
C ALA A 250 6.85 7.63 10.06
N VAL A 251 7.79 6.91 10.69
CA VAL A 251 8.45 7.34 11.94
C VAL A 251 9.40 8.52 11.70
N PHE A 252 10.36 8.39 10.79
CA PHE A 252 11.29 9.48 10.48
C PHE A 252 10.57 10.66 9.83
N GLY A 253 9.63 10.37 8.92
CA GLY A 253 8.83 11.38 8.25
C GLY A 253 8.07 12.27 9.23
N LEU A 254 7.35 11.65 10.17
CA LEU A 254 6.59 12.38 11.18
C LEU A 254 7.51 13.09 12.19
N PHE A 255 8.61 12.46 12.61
CA PHE A 255 9.58 13.08 13.52
C PHE A 255 10.13 14.39 12.95
N PHE A 256 10.66 14.36 11.72
CA PHE A 256 11.25 15.55 11.10
C PHE A 256 10.21 16.61 10.75
N ALA A 257 9.03 16.23 10.26
CA ALA A 257 7.96 17.19 10.00
C ALA A 257 7.58 18.00 11.26
N ARG A 258 7.50 17.32 12.42
CA ARG A 258 7.14 17.97 13.69
C ARG A 258 8.30 18.75 14.30
N MET A 259 9.52 18.22 14.20
CA MET A 259 10.72 18.94 14.62
C MET A 259 10.92 20.22 13.80
N GLY A 260 10.72 20.16 12.48
CA GLY A 260 10.76 21.32 11.58
C GLY A 260 9.75 22.39 11.94
N ALA A 261 8.48 22.02 12.11
CA ALA A 261 7.43 22.95 12.50
C ALA A 261 7.72 23.64 13.86
N ALA A 262 8.31 22.92 14.81
CA ALA A 262 8.70 23.47 16.11
C ALA A 262 9.96 24.36 16.04
N ALA A 263 10.89 24.06 15.14
CA ALA A 263 12.09 24.86 14.89
C ALA A 263 11.78 26.20 14.21
N GLY A 264 10.74 26.23 13.37
CA GLY A 264 10.32 27.39 12.60
C GLY A 264 11.37 27.88 11.60
N SER A 265 11.21 29.11 11.13
CA SER A 265 12.06 29.74 10.09
C SER A 265 13.47 30.15 10.55
N ALA A 266 14.05 29.47 11.56
CA ALA A 266 15.43 29.67 11.99
C ALA A 266 16.39 29.46 10.81
N LYS A 267 17.43 30.30 10.73
CA LYS A 267 18.43 30.23 9.64
C LYS A 267 19.57 29.26 9.94
N SER A 268 19.70 28.85 11.19
CA SER A 268 20.73 27.94 11.68
C SER A 268 20.13 27.06 12.77
N ILE A 269 20.54 25.80 12.83
CA ILE A 269 20.16 24.90 13.93
C ILE A 269 20.64 25.41 15.30
N ALA A 270 21.71 26.21 15.33
CA ALA A 270 22.21 26.83 16.56
C ALA A 270 21.25 27.87 17.16
N ASP A 271 20.31 28.38 16.37
CA ASP A 271 19.28 29.33 16.81
C ASP A 271 17.99 28.62 17.28
N VAL A 272 17.94 27.29 17.21
CA VAL A 272 16.76 26.49 17.55
C VAL A 272 16.87 25.93 18.97
N ASP A 273 15.75 25.94 19.69
CA ASP A 273 15.62 25.10 20.90
C ASP A 273 15.47 23.64 20.47
N VAL A 274 16.62 22.98 20.25
CA VAL A 274 16.67 21.59 19.77
C VAL A 274 15.93 20.64 20.70
N GLY A 275 15.98 20.87 22.01
CA GLY A 275 15.25 20.06 22.99
C GLY A 275 13.74 20.13 22.79
N ALA A 276 13.19 21.35 22.71
CA ALA A 276 11.77 21.55 22.46
C ALA A 276 11.33 21.03 21.07
N ALA A 277 12.16 21.23 20.04
CA ALA A 277 11.85 20.75 18.69
C ALA A 277 11.88 19.22 18.61
N ALA A 278 12.89 18.57 19.19
CA ALA A 278 12.98 17.12 19.24
C ALA A 278 11.88 16.49 20.11
N ARG A 279 11.44 17.16 21.19
CA ARG A 279 10.25 16.76 21.98
C ARG A 279 9.00 16.69 21.11
N ALA A 280 8.75 17.70 20.27
CA ALA A 280 7.60 17.69 19.38
C ALA A 280 7.64 16.52 18.36
N GLY A 281 8.82 16.19 17.85
CA GLY A 281 9.03 15.01 17.01
C GLY A 281 8.78 13.70 17.75
N LEU A 282 9.35 13.57 18.95
CA LEU A 282 9.22 12.41 19.82
C LEU A 282 7.75 12.11 20.19
N ASP A 283 7.02 13.12 20.65
CA ASP A 283 5.62 12.95 21.07
C ASP A 283 4.77 12.42 19.91
N ALA A 284 5.01 12.89 18.69
CA ALA A 284 4.27 12.45 17.51
C ALA A 284 4.55 11.00 17.11
N ILE A 285 5.81 10.56 17.17
CA ILE A 285 6.13 9.15 16.85
C ILE A 285 5.70 8.20 17.97
N VAL A 286 5.70 8.65 19.23
CA VAL A 286 5.16 7.89 20.36
C VAL A 286 3.64 7.78 20.27
N GLU A 287 2.94 8.85 19.89
CA GLU A 287 1.49 8.80 19.63
C GLU A 287 1.14 7.83 18.50
N LEU A 288 1.94 7.82 17.42
CA LEU A 288 1.73 6.94 16.27
C LEU A 288 2.04 5.46 16.58
N GLY A 289 3.21 5.18 17.17
CA GLY A 289 3.74 3.81 17.32
C GLY A 289 3.55 3.19 18.71
N GLY A 290 3.30 4.02 19.73
CA GLY A 290 3.20 3.60 21.13
C GLY A 290 4.47 2.92 21.65
N ALA A 291 5.63 3.27 21.12
CA ALA A 291 6.94 2.80 21.57
C ALA A 291 7.43 3.63 22.77
N LYS A 292 8.28 3.03 23.59
CA LYS A 292 8.92 3.66 24.76
C LYS A 292 10.37 3.19 24.86
N VAL A 293 11.18 3.90 25.66
CA VAL A 293 12.52 3.39 26.04
C VAL A 293 12.40 1.97 26.60
N GLY A 294 13.22 1.07 26.09
CA GLY A 294 13.22 -0.36 26.34
C GLY A 294 12.64 -1.22 25.21
N ASP A 295 11.99 -0.61 24.21
CA ASP A 295 11.34 -1.35 23.12
C ASP A 295 12.29 -1.67 21.94
N GLY A 296 13.52 -1.14 21.94
CA GLY A 296 14.52 -1.37 20.90
C GLY A 296 14.18 -0.63 19.60
N THR A 297 13.99 0.69 19.68
CA THR A 297 13.56 1.55 18.56
C THR A 297 14.26 2.91 18.59
N VAL A 298 13.98 3.79 17.62
CA VAL A 298 14.42 5.20 17.61
C VAL A 298 14.14 5.95 18.93
N VAL A 299 13.09 5.56 19.67
CA VAL A 299 12.71 6.19 20.95
C VAL A 299 13.81 6.02 22.00
N ASP A 300 14.54 4.90 21.96
CA ASP A 300 15.64 4.62 22.87
C ASP A 300 16.79 5.63 22.74
N ALA A 301 16.97 6.25 21.57
CA ALA A 301 17.95 7.32 21.38
C ALA A 301 17.34 8.72 21.61
N ILE A 302 16.14 8.97 21.08
CA ILE A 302 15.53 10.31 21.10
C ILE A 302 15.12 10.72 22.51
N GLU A 303 14.42 9.85 23.25
CA GLU A 303 13.86 10.22 24.55
C GLU A 303 14.93 10.58 25.59
N PRO A 304 16.04 9.82 25.74
CA PRO A 304 17.13 10.21 26.63
C PRO A 304 17.78 11.55 26.26
N ALA A 305 17.94 11.85 24.97
CA ALA A 305 18.49 13.13 24.50
C ALA A 305 17.56 14.31 24.84
N VAL A 306 16.26 14.15 24.60
CA VAL A 306 15.25 15.17 24.92
C VAL A 306 15.19 15.43 26.43
N LEU A 307 15.18 14.38 27.26
CA LEU A 307 15.20 14.53 28.72
C LEU A 307 16.47 15.26 29.20
N ALA A 308 17.63 14.99 28.59
CA ALA A 308 18.86 15.70 28.91
C ALA A 308 18.77 17.20 28.60
N PHE A 309 18.16 17.58 27.47
CA PHE A 309 17.91 19.00 27.16
C PHE A 309 16.95 19.65 28.16
N GLU A 310 15.89 18.95 28.57
CA GLU A 310 14.92 19.45 29.57
C GLU A 310 15.57 19.66 30.95
N ASP A 311 16.57 18.84 31.30
CA ASP A 311 17.40 19.00 32.49
C ASP A 311 18.48 20.09 32.36
N GLY A 312 18.55 20.77 31.22
CA GLY A 312 19.49 21.86 30.95
C GLY A 312 20.90 21.42 30.57
N ALA A 313 21.06 20.17 30.11
CA ALA A 313 22.34 19.65 29.65
C ALA A 313 22.81 20.32 28.35
N SER A 314 24.12 20.24 28.08
CA SER A 314 24.66 20.73 26.80
C SER A 314 24.25 19.83 25.64
N GLY A 315 24.32 20.34 24.40
CA GLY A 315 24.07 19.51 23.21
C GLY A 315 24.98 18.27 23.13
N LYS A 316 26.23 18.37 23.62
CA LYS A 316 27.17 17.23 23.68
C LYS A 316 26.75 16.18 24.69
N ASP A 317 26.24 16.60 25.83
CA ASP A 317 25.74 15.67 26.87
C ASP A 317 24.44 14.99 26.40
N ALA A 318 23.54 15.74 25.73
CA ALA A 318 22.33 15.19 25.14
C ALA A 318 22.63 14.19 24.01
N ALA A 319 23.61 14.50 23.15
CA ALA A 319 24.10 13.56 22.13
C ALA A 319 24.67 12.28 22.75
N ALA A 320 25.47 12.41 23.82
CA ALA A 320 25.97 11.25 24.54
C ALA A 320 24.83 10.37 25.11
N LYS A 321 23.73 10.98 25.59
CA LYS A 321 22.53 10.23 26.02
C LYS A 321 21.82 9.53 24.87
N ALA A 322 21.78 10.13 23.68
CA ALA A 322 21.27 9.46 22.50
C ALA A 322 22.10 8.22 22.13
N SER A 323 23.44 8.35 22.14
CA SER A 323 24.36 7.26 21.82
C SER A 323 24.30 6.14 22.86
N GLU A 324 24.30 6.46 24.16
CA GLU A 324 24.09 5.49 25.25
C GLU A 324 22.76 4.71 25.06
N GLY A 325 21.70 5.42 24.70
CA GLY A 325 20.38 4.83 24.46
C GLY A 325 20.35 3.90 23.23
N ALA A 326 20.96 4.33 22.13
CA ALA A 326 21.10 3.51 20.93
C ALA A 326 21.93 2.26 21.17
N GLU A 327 23.06 2.37 21.87
CA GLU A 327 23.89 1.22 22.23
C GLU A 327 23.14 0.23 23.13
N ALA A 328 22.35 0.73 24.08
CA ALA A 328 21.59 -0.10 25.02
C ALA A 328 20.52 -0.97 24.32
N THR A 329 20.08 -0.62 23.11
CA THR A 329 19.13 -1.44 22.33
C THR A 329 19.70 -2.84 22.04
N ALA A 330 21.03 -2.97 21.92
CA ALA A 330 21.67 -4.27 21.73
C ALA A 330 21.53 -5.19 22.95
N ASP A 331 21.35 -4.65 24.15
CA ASP A 331 21.24 -5.45 25.38
C ASP A 331 19.79 -5.86 25.70
N GLN A 332 18.82 -5.39 24.90
CA GLN A 332 17.39 -5.55 25.15
C GLN A 332 16.76 -6.59 24.23
N VAL A 333 15.60 -7.12 24.64
CA VAL A 333 14.72 -7.86 23.73
C VAL A 333 13.78 -6.83 23.11
N ALA A 334 13.77 -6.72 21.78
CA ALA A 334 12.93 -5.75 21.09
C ALA A 334 11.43 -5.96 21.44
N GLY A 335 10.78 -4.87 21.86
CA GLY A 335 9.36 -4.84 22.21
C GLY A 335 8.44 -4.41 21.07
N LYS A 336 9.00 -3.80 20.02
CA LYS A 336 8.28 -3.26 18.86
C LYS A 336 8.99 -3.58 17.54
N GLY A 337 8.31 -3.27 16.43
CA GLY A 337 8.84 -3.48 15.07
C GLY A 337 9.05 -4.94 14.70
N ARG A 338 9.72 -5.19 13.57
CA ARG A 338 10.01 -6.54 13.07
C ARG A 338 10.96 -7.31 14.00
N ALA A 339 11.89 -6.61 14.67
CA ALA A 339 12.80 -7.19 15.65
C ALA A 339 12.07 -7.87 16.84
N SER A 340 10.87 -7.42 17.20
CA SER A 340 10.08 -8.07 18.25
C SER A 340 9.66 -9.51 17.90
N TYR A 341 9.66 -9.89 16.61
CA TYR A 341 9.24 -11.23 16.17
C TYR A 341 10.29 -12.30 16.43
N VAL A 342 11.56 -11.92 16.61
CA VAL A 342 12.68 -12.85 16.80
C VAL A 342 13.03 -13.09 18.28
N GLY A 343 12.40 -12.36 19.20
CA GLY A 343 12.56 -12.53 20.65
C GLY A 343 14.03 -12.38 21.09
N GLU A 344 14.54 -13.31 21.89
CA GLU A 344 15.92 -13.30 22.42
C GLU A 344 17.02 -13.22 21.35
N ALA A 345 16.73 -13.59 20.10
CA ALA A 345 17.68 -13.47 19.00
C ALA A 345 17.99 -12.01 18.60
N SER A 346 17.21 -11.04 19.11
CA SER A 346 17.51 -9.62 18.94
C SER A 346 18.68 -9.12 19.77
N LYS A 347 19.09 -9.85 20.83
CA LYS A 347 20.21 -9.45 21.69
C LYS A 347 21.55 -9.47 20.96
N GLY A 348 22.39 -8.50 21.27
CA GLY A 348 23.70 -8.25 20.68
C GLY A 348 23.65 -7.44 19.38
N ILE A 349 22.49 -6.92 18.99
CA ILE A 349 22.28 -6.22 17.74
C ILE A 349 21.58 -4.90 18.04
N ALA A 350 22.30 -3.79 17.85
CA ALA A 350 21.73 -2.46 18.04
C ALA A 350 20.66 -2.17 16.97
N ASP A 351 19.62 -1.45 17.37
CA ASP A 351 18.57 -0.98 16.47
C ASP A 351 19.15 0.06 15.49
N PRO A 352 19.07 -0.17 14.17
CA PRO A 352 19.63 0.76 13.18
C PRO A 352 18.91 2.13 13.21
N GLY A 353 17.63 2.17 13.58
CA GLY A 353 16.89 3.43 13.75
C GLY A 353 17.44 4.27 14.89
N ALA A 354 17.65 3.65 16.06
CA ALA A 354 18.25 4.30 17.22
C ALA A 354 19.66 4.82 16.91
N LEU A 355 20.48 4.06 16.20
CA LEU A 355 21.82 4.49 15.77
C LEU A 355 21.78 5.74 14.88
N VAL A 356 20.90 5.75 13.87
CA VAL A 356 20.74 6.91 12.98
C VAL A 356 20.32 8.16 13.76
N MET A 357 19.47 8.02 14.77
CA MET A 357 19.07 9.14 15.63
C MET A 357 20.15 9.56 16.63
N ALA A 358 20.97 8.64 17.13
CA ALA A 358 22.15 9.00 17.92
C ALA A 358 23.12 9.86 17.09
N TRP A 359 23.41 9.44 15.86
CA TRP A 359 24.24 10.22 14.94
C TRP A 359 23.64 11.59 14.63
N PHE A 360 22.31 11.69 14.53
CA PHE A 360 21.64 12.97 14.35
C PHE A 360 22.00 13.96 15.47
N PHE A 361 21.84 13.57 16.73
CA PHE A 361 22.19 14.44 17.86
C PHE A 361 23.70 14.72 17.95
N GLU A 362 24.56 13.75 17.62
CA GLU A 362 26.01 13.94 17.56
C GLU A 362 26.40 15.04 16.56
N GLU A 363 25.88 14.99 15.33
CA GLU A 363 26.20 15.97 14.29
C GLU A 363 25.63 17.36 14.62
N LEU A 364 24.48 17.44 15.30
CA LEU A 364 23.94 18.72 15.78
C LEU A 364 24.78 19.35 16.91
N ALA A 365 25.51 18.54 17.68
CA ALA A 365 26.27 19.00 18.85
C ALA A 365 27.65 19.58 18.51
N GLY A 366 28.15 19.38 17.29
CA GLY A 366 29.42 19.94 16.78
C GLY A 366 30.67 19.18 17.20
#